data_AF-M2WK39-F1
#
_entry.id   AF-M2WK39-F1
#
_cell.length_a   1.000
_cell.length_b   1.000
_cell.length_c   1.000
_cell.angle_alpha   90.00
_cell.angle_beta   90.00
_cell.angle_gamma   90.00
#
_symmetry.space_group_name_H-M   'P 1'
#
loop_
_entity.id
_entity.type
_entity.pdbx_description
1 polymer ?
#
loop_
_entity_poly.entity_id
_entity_poly.type
_entity_poly.pdbx_seq_one_letter_code
_entity_poly.pdbx_strand_id
1 'polypeptide(L)'
;MRCTSLLALAGAAAAQYRGFNYGATDNSGAVRTEQDFANEFNRAKSLQGTSGFASARLYTMIQGGTPNTVTSAIPAAIDTQTSLLLGLWGSAGEDAFMQELTALENAIKQYGTGFTSLIVGISVGSEDLYRVSPTGVENKSGAGATPDALVSYIQQVRSTIAGTAASGAKIGHVDTWTAWVNGSNAAVIEAVDWLGMDGYPYYETTVSNGIANGASLFFESYNATVGVANGKDVWVTETGWPYQGPTAGQAVASLQNAETYWQDVACRLLGNINTWWFTLYDPQASTSEISFGLVGSDLNSAPLYDLTCKNGNSQGSSAASASTPSSSAAAPTMPTSVADSKTLSIETTPNILSVPAASQTGSGKTMTVYSSTLVTVTSCLGGCPEGATTLATEPAAVSTVPAASATAPASSGSNCPTDLNGQYEYPHLIVPVDSQIPEKAYGTSYNGTINPTVSSIFNFDIPPSAAGKTCSLVFLFPSQKDLQTSAYTFNGKGGIKVSELTAPATEQTTYETIPASSGNVQTIASVAPGNEYLVFSHECGAGQRVAFDFSSTGGLDLSYFQDYNPSPIGAYVTVC
;
A
#
# COMPACT_ATOMS: atom_id res chain seq x y z
N MET A 1 -38.49 -13.23 38.80
CA MET A 1 -37.20 -12.74 38.28
C MET A 1 -36.51 -13.90 37.59
N ARG A 2 -36.41 -13.86 36.26
CA ARG A 2 -35.60 -14.83 35.48
C ARG A 2 -34.24 -14.17 35.26
N CYS A 3 -33.20 -14.74 35.87
CA CYS A 3 -31.81 -14.36 35.60
C CYS A 3 -31.36 -15.06 34.33
N THR A 4 -31.19 -14.30 33.26
CA THR A 4 -30.54 -14.77 32.03
C THR A 4 -29.04 -14.60 32.21
N SER A 5 -28.31 -15.71 32.38
CA SER A 5 -26.85 -15.70 32.44
C SER A 5 -26.30 -15.43 31.03
N LEU A 6 -25.63 -14.29 30.82
CA LEU A 6 -24.79 -14.06 29.64
C LEU A 6 -23.54 -14.96 29.76
N LEU A 7 -23.45 -15.95 28.88
CA LEU A 7 -22.23 -16.72 28.66
C LEU A 7 -21.32 -15.89 27.76
N ALA A 8 -20.29 -15.26 28.32
CA ALA A 8 -19.23 -14.63 27.53
C ALA A 8 -18.35 -15.73 26.93
N LEU A 9 -18.50 -16.02 25.63
CA LEU A 9 -17.49 -16.77 24.89
C LEU A 9 -16.26 -15.87 24.72
N ALA A 10 -15.26 -16.07 25.57
CA ALA A 10 -13.91 -15.61 25.26
C ALA A 10 -13.42 -16.41 24.05
N GLY A 11 -13.45 -15.82 22.87
CA GLY A 11 -12.81 -16.40 21.69
C GLY A 11 -11.31 -16.48 21.94
N ALA A 12 -10.75 -17.70 21.94
CA ALA A 12 -9.31 -17.86 21.86
C ALA A 12 -8.86 -17.29 20.51
N ALA A 13 -8.04 -16.23 20.52
CA ALA A 13 -7.38 -15.78 19.31
C ALA A 13 -6.55 -16.96 18.76
N ALA A 14 -6.86 -17.42 17.55
CA ALA A 14 -6.08 -18.46 16.90
C ALA A 14 -4.64 -17.93 16.72
N ALA A 15 -3.66 -18.73 17.12
CA ALA A 15 -2.26 -18.39 16.89
C ALA A 15 -2.00 -18.28 15.37
N GLN A 16 -1.34 -17.21 14.95
CA GLN A 16 -0.99 -17.01 13.55
C GLN A 16 0.09 -18.00 13.11
N TYR A 17 -0.02 -18.49 11.88
CA TYR A 17 0.95 -19.41 11.30
C TYR A 17 2.25 -18.69 10.97
N ARG A 18 3.36 -19.38 11.25
CA ARG A 18 4.71 -18.92 10.94
C ARG A 18 5.46 -20.06 10.28
N GLY A 19 6.06 -19.82 9.13
CA GLY A 19 6.66 -20.87 8.34
C GLY A 19 7.72 -20.39 7.36
N PHE A 20 8.18 -21.32 6.55
CA PHE A 20 9.09 -21.06 5.43
C PHE A 20 8.53 -21.65 4.14
N ASN A 21 9.19 -21.30 3.04
CA ASN A 21 8.86 -21.71 1.68
C ASN A 21 9.75 -22.88 1.24
N TYR A 22 9.15 -23.94 0.70
CA TYR A 22 9.85 -25.19 0.37
C TYR A 22 9.55 -25.64 -1.06
N GLY A 23 10.57 -25.57 -1.93
CA GLY A 23 10.51 -26.08 -3.30
C GLY A 23 10.48 -27.61 -3.36
N ALA A 24 10.02 -28.17 -4.48
CA ALA A 24 10.06 -29.61 -4.74
C ALA A 24 11.47 -30.12 -5.13
N THR A 25 12.35 -29.21 -5.53
CA THR A 25 13.76 -29.47 -5.81
C THR A 25 14.65 -28.59 -4.94
N ASP A 26 15.90 -28.98 -4.76
CA ASP A 26 16.93 -28.09 -4.24
C ASP A 26 17.47 -27.15 -5.35
N ASN A 27 18.42 -26.28 -4.98
CA ASN A 27 19.04 -25.33 -5.91
C ASN A 27 19.89 -25.99 -7.01
N SER A 28 20.28 -27.27 -6.85
CA SER A 28 20.94 -28.06 -7.90
C SER A 28 19.94 -28.67 -8.90
N GLY A 29 18.63 -28.55 -8.62
CA GLY A 29 17.56 -29.21 -9.36
C GLY A 29 17.32 -30.65 -8.93
N ALA A 30 17.99 -31.14 -7.89
CA ALA A 30 17.74 -32.47 -7.37
C ALA A 30 16.38 -32.50 -6.66
N VAL A 31 15.61 -33.54 -6.95
CA VAL A 31 14.29 -33.75 -6.36
C VAL A 31 14.43 -34.07 -4.88
N ARG A 32 13.74 -33.29 -4.03
CA ARG A 32 13.78 -33.46 -2.58
C ARG A 32 13.06 -34.73 -2.15
N THR A 33 13.62 -35.39 -1.14
CA THR A 33 13.08 -36.58 -0.49
C THR A 33 12.29 -36.22 0.76
N GLU A 34 11.54 -37.19 1.30
CA GLU A 34 10.84 -37.04 2.59
C GLU A 34 11.80 -36.66 3.73
N GLN A 35 13.00 -37.25 3.75
CA GLN A 35 13.99 -36.95 4.78
C GLN A 35 14.52 -35.51 4.66
N ASP A 36 14.67 -34.98 3.45
CA ASP A 36 15.12 -33.60 3.24
C ASP A 36 14.08 -32.61 3.81
N PHE A 37 12.79 -32.83 3.50
CA PHE A 37 11.71 -32.04 4.09
C PHE A 37 11.65 -32.18 5.61
N ALA A 38 11.72 -33.40 6.14
CA ALA A 38 11.67 -33.64 7.59
C ALA A 38 12.84 -32.96 8.32
N ASN A 39 14.03 -32.98 7.74
CA ASN A 39 15.20 -32.28 8.29
C ASN A 39 14.96 -30.77 8.36
N GLU A 40 14.47 -30.15 7.28
CA GLU A 40 14.22 -28.70 7.27
C GLU A 40 13.03 -28.28 8.14
N PHE A 41 11.96 -29.08 8.22
CA PHE A 41 10.82 -28.82 9.11
C PHE A 41 11.23 -28.89 10.58
N ASN A 42 12.06 -29.87 10.96
CA ASN A 42 12.62 -29.95 12.32
C ASN A 42 13.63 -28.83 12.58
N ARG A 43 14.39 -28.42 11.57
CA ARG A 43 15.29 -27.27 11.67
C ARG A 43 14.52 -25.98 11.91
N ALA A 44 13.43 -25.74 11.18
CA ALA A 44 12.57 -24.58 11.35
C ALA A 44 12.07 -24.44 12.80
N LYS A 45 11.60 -25.55 13.40
CA LYS A 45 11.10 -25.58 14.79
C LYS A 45 12.17 -25.30 15.83
N SER A 46 13.41 -25.63 15.52
CA SER A 46 14.58 -25.50 16.42
C SER A 46 15.50 -24.33 16.04
N LEU A 47 15.03 -23.42 15.18
CA LEU A 47 15.82 -22.29 14.71
C LEU A 47 16.10 -21.32 15.86
N GLN A 48 17.38 -21.05 16.10
CA GLN A 48 17.83 -20.24 17.23
C GLN A 48 17.34 -18.79 17.08
N GLY A 49 16.99 -18.15 18.20
CA GLY A 49 16.45 -16.78 18.20
C GLY A 49 14.99 -16.67 17.75
N THR A 50 14.33 -17.77 17.38
CA THR A 50 12.92 -17.78 16.97
C THR A 50 12.10 -18.84 17.73
N SER A 51 10.78 -18.82 17.54
CA SER A 51 9.87 -19.83 18.07
C SER A 51 8.60 -19.91 17.22
N GLY A 52 7.97 -21.07 17.17
CA GLY A 52 6.66 -21.25 16.52
C GLY A 52 6.71 -21.39 15.00
N PHE A 53 7.90 -21.51 14.38
CA PHE A 53 8.04 -21.87 12.97
C PHE A 53 7.72 -23.36 12.77
N ALA A 54 6.44 -23.65 12.59
CA ALA A 54 5.91 -25.01 12.46
C ALA A 54 4.94 -25.13 11.27
N SER A 55 5.04 -24.22 10.29
CA SER A 55 4.25 -24.23 9.07
C SER A 55 5.17 -24.26 7.84
N ALA A 56 4.72 -24.87 6.76
CA ALA A 56 5.42 -24.94 5.49
C ALA A 56 4.51 -24.52 4.34
N ARG A 57 5.01 -23.65 3.47
CA ARG A 57 4.38 -23.33 2.19
C ARG A 57 5.04 -24.17 1.11
N LEU A 58 4.21 -24.91 0.36
CA LEU A 58 4.62 -25.71 -0.78
C LEU A 58 4.19 -24.99 -2.07
N TYR A 59 4.87 -25.28 -3.18
CA TYR A 59 4.55 -24.71 -4.50
C TYR A 59 3.79 -25.66 -5.42
N THR A 60 3.80 -26.95 -5.09
CA THR A 60 3.19 -28.03 -5.88
C THR A 60 2.79 -29.18 -4.96
N MET A 61 1.75 -29.91 -5.37
CA MET A 61 1.33 -31.18 -4.76
C MET A 61 2.09 -32.38 -5.35
N ILE A 62 2.89 -32.16 -6.39
CA ILE A 62 3.50 -33.20 -7.21
C ILE A 62 4.94 -33.48 -6.77
N GLN A 63 5.29 -34.76 -6.66
CA GLN A 63 6.66 -35.22 -6.50
C GLN A 63 7.45 -34.98 -7.80
N GLY A 64 8.59 -34.29 -7.69
CA GLY A 64 9.46 -34.01 -8.83
C GLY A 64 9.82 -35.26 -9.63
N GLY A 65 9.78 -35.15 -10.97
CA GLY A 65 10.04 -36.27 -11.88
C GLY A 65 8.86 -37.21 -12.10
N THR A 66 7.67 -36.91 -11.55
CA THR A 66 6.44 -37.68 -11.76
C THR A 66 5.33 -36.80 -12.35
N PRO A 67 4.31 -37.37 -13.00
CA PRO A 67 3.18 -36.58 -13.50
C PRO A 67 2.30 -36.03 -12.38
N ASN A 68 1.95 -36.86 -11.38
CA ASN A 68 0.92 -36.55 -10.37
C ASN A 68 1.06 -37.37 -9.08
N THR A 69 2.25 -37.88 -8.79
CA THR A 69 2.48 -38.58 -7.51
C THR A 69 2.54 -37.56 -6.39
N VAL A 70 1.96 -37.88 -5.23
CA VAL A 70 1.95 -37.00 -4.06
C VAL A 70 3.38 -36.64 -3.66
N THR A 71 3.64 -35.35 -3.47
CA THR A 71 4.93 -34.84 -2.98
C THR A 71 5.31 -35.45 -1.62
N SER A 72 6.59 -35.81 -1.48
CA SER A 72 7.18 -36.34 -0.25
C SER A 72 7.20 -35.33 0.91
N ALA A 73 6.90 -34.06 0.66
CA ALA A 73 6.68 -33.07 1.70
C ALA A 73 5.47 -33.41 2.60
N ILE A 74 4.43 -34.06 2.06
CA ILE A 74 3.23 -34.40 2.83
C ILE A 74 3.50 -35.46 3.91
N PRO A 75 4.07 -36.65 3.61
CA PRO A 75 4.42 -37.60 4.66
C PRO A 75 5.42 -37.02 5.67
N ALA A 76 6.40 -36.20 5.23
CA ALA A 76 7.31 -35.49 6.14
C ALA A 76 6.58 -34.52 7.08
N ALA A 77 5.56 -33.81 6.60
CA ALA A 77 4.75 -32.90 7.40
C ALA A 77 3.90 -33.65 8.43
N ILE A 78 3.37 -34.82 8.06
CA ILE A 78 2.64 -35.72 8.97
C ILE A 78 3.59 -36.20 10.09
N ASP A 79 4.77 -36.71 9.75
CA ASP A 79 5.73 -37.23 10.73
C ASP A 79 6.18 -36.13 11.70
N THR A 80 6.47 -34.94 11.17
CA THR A 80 6.96 -33.84 11.99
C THR A 80 5.86 -33.03 12.68
N GLN A 81 4.58 -33.21 12.33
CA GLN A 81 3.46 -32.34 12.73
C GLN A 81 3.69 -30.88 12.29
N THR A 82 3.96 -30.69 11.00
CA THR A 82 4.13 -29.37 10.36
C THR A 82 2.85 -29.03 9.61
N SER A 83 2.26 -27.86 9.88
CA SER A 83 1.08 -27.40 9.14
C SER A 83 1.45 -26.98 7.72
N LEU A 84 0.53 -27.10 6.76
CA LEU A 84 0.79 -26.92 5.35
C LEU A 84 -0.09 -25.83 4.74
N LEU A 85 0.54 -24.82 4.15
CA LEU A 85 -0.06 -24.04 3.08
C LEU A 85 0.26 -24.74 1.75
N LEU A 86 -0.75 -25.39 1.18
CA LEU A 86 -0.59 -26.20 -0.03
C LEU A 86 -0.56 -25.31 -1.26
N GLY A 87 0.43 -25.49 -2.14
CA GLY A 87 0.45 -24.85 -3.45
C GLY A 87 0.12 -25.83 -4.55
N LEU A 88 -0.70 -25.39 -5.51
CA LEU A 88 -0.92 -26.07 -6.78
C LEU A 88 -0.40 -25.17 -7.88
N TRP A 89 0.57 -25.63 -8.68
CA TRP A 89 1.22 -24.80 -9.69
C TRP A 89 0.26 -24.46 -10.84
N GLY A 90 -0.09 -23.17 -10.98
CA GLY A 90 -1.08 -22.68 -11.95
C GLY A 90 -0.53 -22.38 -13.35
N SER A 91 0.79 -22.22 -13.49
CA SER A 91 1.37 -21.59 -14.66
C SER A 91 1.66 -22.51 -15.84
N ALA A 92 1.37 -23.81 -15.71
CA ALA A 92 1.70 -24.84 -16.70
C ALA A 92 0.49 -25.26 -17.57
N GLY A 93 -0.63 -24.55 -17.46
CA GLY A 93 -1.85 -24.80 -18.23
C GLY A 93 -2.74 -25.92 -17.66
N GLU A 94 -3.91 -26.09 -18.29
CA GLU A 94 -5.01 -26.93 -17.78
C GLU A 94 -4.59 -28.37 -17.49
N ASP A 95 -3.91 -29.03 -18.44
CA ASP A 95 -3.52 -30.43 -18.30
C ASP A 95 -2.57 -30.64 -17.11
N ALA A 96 -1.66 -29.69 -16.87
CA ALA A 96 -0.75 -29.73 -15.73
C ALA A 96 -1.48 -29.43 -14.41
N PHE A 97 -2.41 -28.48 -14.41
CA PHE A 97 -3.21 -28.17 -13.23
C PHE A 97 -4.11 -29.36 -12.83
N MET A 98 -4.66 -30.11 -13.78
CA MET A 98 -5.38 -31.36 -13.49
C MET A 98 -4.50 -32.41 -12.81
N GLN A 99 -3.19 -32.42 -13.07
CA GLN A 99 -2.26 -33.30 -12.35
C GLN A 99 -2.06 -32.86 -10.89
N GLU A 100 -2.02 -31.55 -10.62
CA GLU A 100 -1.98 -31.00 -9.27
C GLU A 100 -3.24 -31.42 -8.47
N LEU A 101 -4.41 -31.33 -9.09
CA LEU A 101 -5.68 -31.80 -8.50
C LEU A 101 -5.66 -33.31 -8.23
N THR A 102 -5.14 -34.10 -9.17
CA THR A 102 -5.01 -35.55 -9.00
C THR A 102 -4.10 -35.89 -7.82
N ALA A 103 -2.97 -35.19 -7.68
CA ALA A 103 -2.07 -35.35 -6.55
C ALA A 103 -2.74 -34.95 -5.22
N LEU A 104 -3.50 -33.85 -5.20
CA LEU A 104 -4.29 -33.44 -4.03
C LEU A 104 -5.32 -34.50 -3.62
N GLU A 105 -6.10 -35.02 -4.56
CA GLU A 105 -7.05 -36.11 -4.29
C GLU A 105 -6.37 -37.35 -3.74
N ASN A 106 -5.23 -37.73 -4.33
CA ASN A 106 -4.46 -38.88 -3.89
C ASN A 106 -3.95 -38.67 -2.45
N ALA A 107 -3.46 -37.49 -2.11
CA ALA A 107 -3.02 -37.16 -0.75
C ALA A 107 -4.17 -37.26 0.26
N ILE A 108 -5.34 -36.71 -0.07
CA ILE A 108 -6.55 -36.79 0.76
C ILE A 108 -6.97 -38.25 0.99
N LYS A 109 -7.01 -39.06 -0.08
CA LYS A 109 -7.40 -40.48 -0.02
C LYS A 109 -6.39 -41.32 0.76
N GLN A 110 -5.10 -41.07 0.56
CA GLN A 110 -4.01 -41.88 1.10
C GLN A 110 -3.79 -41.60 2.60
N TYR A 111 -3.81 -40.33 3.02
CA TYR A 111 -3.40 -39.93 4.36
C TYR A 111 -4.56 -39.48 5.26
N GLY A 112 -5.75 -39.27 4.69
CA GLY A 112 -6.96 -38.93 5.44
C GLY A 112 -6.77 -37.75 6.39
N THR A 113 -7.32 -37.85 7.60
CA THR A 113 -7.26 -36.78 8.61
C THR A 113 -5.87 -36.50 9.14
N GLY A 114 -4.92 -37.45 9.03
CA GLY A 114 -3.52 -37.20 9.38
C GLY A 114 -2.90 -36.09 8.52
N PHE A 115 -3.30 -36.01 7.25
CA PHE A 115 -2.95 -34.93 6.34
C PHE A 115 -3.91 -33.74 6.44
N THR A 116 -5.23 -33.97 6.32
CA THR A 116 -6.16 -32.85 6.15
C THR A 116 -6.28 -31.96 7.38
N SER A 117 -5.94 -32.46 8.58
CA SER A 117 -5.87 -31.65 9.80
C SER A 117 -4.67 -30.69 9.84
N LEU A 118 -3.66 -30.90 8.99
CA LEU A 118 -2.49 -30.03 8.89
C LEU A 118 -2.70 -28.89 7.88
N ILE A 119 -3.77 -28.91 7.09
CA ILE A 119 -4.00 -27.91 6.04
C ILE A 119 -4.36 -26.57 6.66
N VAL A 120 -3.52 -25.56 6.43
CA VAL A 120 -3.76 -24.16 6.75
C VAL A 120 -4.65 -23.50 5.70
N GLY A 121 -4.37 -23.79 4.43
CA GLY A 121 -5.05 -23.27 3.27
C GLY A 121 -4.49 -23.88 1.99
N ILE A 122 -5.12 -23.58 0.86
CA ILE A 122 -4.71 -24.04 -0.47
C ILE A 122 -4.52 -22.82 -1.37
N SER A 123 -3.30 -22.55 -1.84
CA SER A 123 -3.02 -21.55 -2.86
C SER A 123 -3.08 -22.16 -4.25
N VAL A 124 -3.94 -21.59 -5.09
CA VAL A 124 -4.06 -21.92 -6.51
C VAL A 124 -3.14 -20.99 -7.29
N GLY A 125 -1.93 -21.45 -7.60
CA GLY A 125 -0.95 -20.62 -8.29
C GLY A 125 -0.08 -19.73 -7.39
N SER A 126 0.95 -19.14 -8.01
CA SER A 126 1.92 -18.21 -7.39
C SER A 126 2.49 -17.26 -8.44
N GLU A 127 2.23 -15.97 -8.28
CA GLU A 127 2.63 -14.89 -9.19
C GLU A 127 2.12 -15.06 -10.63
N ASP A 128 1.07 -15.84 -10.84
CA ASP A 128 0.53 -16.13 -12.16
C ASP A 128 0.08 -14.86 -12.89
N LEU A 129 -0.58 -13.94 -12.17
CA LEU A 129 -1.06 -12.67 -12.72
C LEU A 129 0.10 -11.71 -12.95
N TYR A 130 1.07 -11.66 -12.04
CA TYR A 130 2.29 -10.89 -12.24
C TYR A 130 3.05 -11.35 -13.48
N ARG A 131 3.26 -12.67 -13.66
CA ARG A 131 4.03 -13.22 -14.78
C ARG A 131 3.43 -12.88 -16.15
N VAL A 132 2.10 -12.76 -16.25
CA VAL A 132 1.41 -12.34 -17.49
C VAL A 132 1.19 -10.82 -17.61
N SER A 133 1.57 -10.04 -16.60
CA SER A 133 1.55 -8.58 -16.67
C SER A 133 2.66 -8.03 -17.60
N PRO A 134 2.54 -6.77 -18.09
CA PRO A 134 3.63 -6.14 -18.84
C PRO A 134 4.98 -6.18 -18.11
N THR A 135 4.98 -5.92 -16.80
CA THR A 135 6.18 -5.96 -15.95
C THR A 135 6.74 -7.37 -15.83
N GLY A 136 5.89 -8.38 -15.62
CA GLY A 136 6.35 -9.78 -15.55
C GLY A 136 6.99 -10.26 -16.85
N VAL A 137 6.42 -9.87 -18.00
CA VAL A 137 6.95 -10.16 -19.33
C VAL A 137 8.28 -9.44 -19.57
N GLU A 138 8.39 -8.16 -19.21
CA GLU A 138 9.64 -7.39 -19.30
C GLU A 138 10.75 -8.04 -18.45
N ASN A 139 10.41 -8.46 -17.24
CA ASN A 139 11.31 -9.14 -16.31
C ASN A 139 11.59 -10.61 -16.66
N LYS A 140 10.99 -11.13 -17.75
CA LYS A 140 11.12 -12.53 -18.19
C LYS A 140 10.79 -13.53 -17.07
N SER A 141 9.73 -13.24 -16.32
CA SER A 141 9.35 -13.96 -15.11
C SER A 141 8.77 -15.36 -15.39
N GLY A 142 8.88 -15.88 -16.62
CA GLY A 142 8.34 -17.19 -17.00
C GLY A 142 6.84 -17.16 -17.32
N ALA A 143 6.27 -18.35 -17.45
CA ALA A 143 4.85 -18.51 -17.75
C ALA A 143 4.00 -18.18 -16.51
N GLY A 144 2.79 -17.65 -16.72
CA GLY A 144 1.77 -17.46 -15.70
C GLY A 144 0.40 -17.88 -16.24
N ALA A 145 -0.66 -17.61 -15.49
CA ALA A 145 -2.04 -17.89 -15.84
C ALA A 145 -2.88 -16.61 -15.87
N THR A 146 -3.89 -16.58 -16.74
CA THR A 146 -4.82 -15.44 -16.83
C THR A 146 -5.81 -15.44 -15.66
N PRO A 147 -6.45 -14.29 -15.36
CA PRO A 147 -7.52 -14.22 -14.35
C PRO A 147 -8.60 -15.29 -14.54
N ASP A 148 -9.09 -15.49 -15.76
CA ASP A 148 -10.13 -16.48 -16.06
C ASP A 148 -9.67 -17.93 -15.78
N ALA A 149 -8.41 -18.25 -16.11
CA ALA A 149 -7.83 -19.55 -15.83
C ALA A 149 -7.74 -19.79 -14.31
N LEU A 150 -7.26 -18.79 -13.54
CA LEU A 150 -7.18 -18.90 -12.09
C LEU A 150 -8.56 -19.03 -11.44
N VAL A 151 -9.57 -18.28 -11.89
CA VAL A 151 -10.95 -18.43 -11.39
C VAL A 151 -11.48 -19.84 -11.66
N SER A 152 -11.23 -20.39 -12.87
CA SER A 152 -11.56 -21.78 -13.19
C SER A 152 -10.85 -22.76 -12.26
N TYR A 153 -9.52 -22.61 -12.08
CA TYR A 153 -8.72 -23.46 -11.19
C TYR A 153 -9.18 -23.41 -9.74
N ILE A 154 -9.55 -22.24 -9.22
CA ILE A 154 -10.13 -22.08 -7.87
C ILE A 154 -11.44 -22.87 -7.74
N GLN A 155 -12.31 -22.80 -8.75
CA GLN A 155 -13.57 -23.57 -8.76
C GLN A 155 -13.32 -25.08 -8.85
N GLN A 156 -12.32 -25.50 -9.62
CA GLN A 156 -11.92 -26.91 -9.71
C GLN A 156 -11.40 -27.42 -8.37
N VAL A 157 -10.52 -26.67 -7.68
CA VAL A 157 -10.04 -27.04 -6.33
C VAL A 157 -11.20 -27.15 -5.35
N ARG A 158 -12.13 -26.17 -5.33
CA ARG A 158 -13.34 -26.23 -4.50
C ARG A 158 -14.14 -27.51 -4.75
N SER A 159 -14.31 -27.87 -6.03
CA SER A 159 -15.04 -29.07 -6.45
C SER A 159 -14.32 -30.36 -6.04
N THR A 160 -12.99 -30.40 -6.20
CA THR A 160 -12.14 -31.55 -5.86
C THR A 160 -12.17 -31.86 -4.35
N ILE A 161 -12.16 -30.84 -3.49
CA ILE A 161 -12.17 -31.06 -2.03
C ILE A 161 -13.58 -31.22 -1.45
N ALA A 162 -14.64 -30.91 -2.22
CA ALA A 162 -16.02 -30.99 -1.76
C ALA A 162 -16.39 -32.41 -1.32
N GLY A 163 -17.03 -32.54 -0.15
CA GLY A 163 -17.43 -33.84 0.40
C GLY A 163 -16.26 -34.69 0.94
N THR A 164 -15.03 -34.18 0.93
CA THR A 164 -13.85 -34.84 1.50
C THR A 164 -13.52 -34.31 2.90
N ALA A 165 -12.54 -34.93 3.57
CA ALA A 165 -12.00 -34.44 4.84
C ALA A 165 -11.24 -33.09 4.74
N ALA A 166 -10.99 -32.58 3.52
CA ALA A 166 -10.40 -31.27 3.26
C ALA A 166 -11.45 -30.19 2.92
N SER A 167 -12.75 -30.50 2.93
CA SER A 167 -13.83 -29.58 2.52
C SER A 167 -13.90 -28.26 3.29
N GLY A 168 -13.29 -28.17 4.48
CA GLY A 168 -13.19 -26.93 5.26
C GLY A 168 -11.97 -26.06 4.95
N ALA A 169 -11.08 -26.48 4.04
CA ALA A 169 -9.89 -25.71 3.71
C ALA A 169 -10.26 -24.41 2.96
N LYS A 170 -9.68 -23.29 3.39
CA LYS A 170 -9.81 -22.01 2.68
C LYS A 170 -8.90 -21.99 1.44
N ILE A 171 -9.41 -21.48 0.34
CA ILE A 171 -8.69 -21.44 -0.95
C ILE A 171 -8.29 -20.01 -1.29
N GLY A 172 -7.04 -19.79 -1.61
CA GLY A 172 -6.48 -18.50 -2.00
C GLY A 172 -5.72 -18.58 -3.31
N HIS A 173 -5.15 -17.45 -3.67
CA HIS A 173 -4.12 -17.32 -4.70
C HIS A 173 -2.99 -16.49 -4.08
N VAL A 174 -1.78 -16.66 -4.62
CA VAL A 174 -0.58 -15.95 -4.17
C VAL A 174 -0.07 -15.11 -5.32
N ASP A 175 0.09 -13.81 -5.10
CA ASP A 175 0.67 -12.92 -6.11
C ASP A 175 1.33 -11.70 -5.48
N THR A 176 2.03 -10.94 -6.31
CA THR A 176 2.61 -9.64 -5.95
C THR A 176 1.51 -8.62 -5.63
N TRP A 177 1.85 -7.61 -4.82
CA TRP A 177 0.91 -6.54 -4.51
C TRP A 177 0.45 -5.79 -5.78
N THR A 178 1.31 -5.61 -6.77
CA THR A 178 0.99 -4.92 -8.04
C THR A 178 -0.04 -5.68 -8.85
N ALA A 179 0.01 -7.02 -8.83
CA ALA A 179 -1.01 -7.85 -9.43
C ALA A 179 -2.35 -7.75 -8.68
N TRP A 180 -2.33 -7.68 -7.35
CA TRP A 180 -3.55 -7.56 -6.56
C TRP A 180 -4.27 -6.24 -6.79
N VAL A 181 -3.54 -5.13 -6.83
CA VAL A 181 -4.16 -3.80 -7.02
C VAL A 181 -4.52 -3.51 -8.48
N ASN A 182 -4.14 -4.38 -9.41
CA ASN A 182 -4.58 -4.25 -10.80
C ASN A 182 -6.05 -4.69 -10.94
N GLY A 183 -6.92 -3.72 -11.21
CA GLY A 183 -8.37 -3.94 -11.36
C GLY A 183 -8.76 -4.99 -12.40
N SER A 184 -7.91 -5.31 -13.40
CA SER A 184 -8.19 -6.40 -14.33
C SER A 184 -8.25 -7.78 -13.66
N ASN A 185 -7.72 -7.89 -12.45
CA ASN A 185 -7.62 -9.14 -11.69
C ASN A 185 -8.70 -9.27 -10.60
N ALA A 186 -9.65 -8.33 -10.52
CA ALA A 186 -10.68 -8.29 -9.47
C ALA A 186 -11.50 -9.60 -9.38
N ALA A 187 -11.74 -10.29 -10.50
CA ALA A 187 -12.45 -11.56 -10.52
C ALA A 187 -11.73 -12.67 -9.70
N VAL A 188 -10.39 -12.64 -9.65
CA VAL A 188 -9.60 -13.56 -8.81
C VAL A 188 -9.79 -13.22 -7.34
N ILE A 189 -9.76 -11.93 -6.99
CA ILE A 189 -10.04 -11.45 -5.62
C ILE A 189 -11.42 -11.92 -5.18
N GLU A 190 -12.44 -11.84 -6.03
CA GLU A 190 -13.80 -12.29 -5.73
C GLU A 190 -13.87 -13.81 -5.48
N ALA A 191 -13.15 -14.61 -6.28
CA ALA A 191 -13.20 -16.07 -6.25
C ALA A 191 -12.50 -16.71 -5.04
N VAL A 192 -11.47 -16.07 -4.48
CA VAL A 192 -10.68 -16.59 -3.35
C VAL A 192 -11.31 -16.32 -1.97
N ASP A 193 -10.92 -17.08 -0.95
CA ASP A 193 -11.27 -16.88 0.46
C ASP A 193 -10.26 -15.98 1.19
N TRP A 194 -9.04 -15.87 0.69
CA TRP A 194 -7.93 -15.07 1.22
C TRP A 194 -6.94 -14.71 0.10
N LEU A 195 -6.16 -13.64 0.31
CA LEU A 195 -5.12 -13.18 -0.63
C LEU A 195 -3.74 -13.48 -0.03
N GLY A 196 -2.86 -14.11 -0.81
CA GLY A 196 -1.44 -14.25 -0.46
C GLY A 196 -0.62 -13.19 -1.15
N MET A 197 0.11 -12.40 -0.38
CA MET A 197 1.02 -11.39 -0.89
C MET A 197 2.45 -11.91 -0.86
N ASP A 198 3.09 -11.88 -2.03
CA ASP A 198 4.54 -11.98 -2.17
C ASP A 198 5.11 -10.56 -2.27
N GLY A 199 6.03 -10.22 -1.36
CA GLY A 199 6.51 -8.85 -1.17
C GLY A 199 8.01 -8.75 -1.03
N TYR A 200 8.67 -8.24 -2.06
CA TYR A 200 10.13 -8.07 -2.07
C TYR A 200 10.51 -6.63 -2.45
N PRO A 201 10.55 -5.70 -1.48
CA PRO A 201 11.06 -4.35 -1.70
C PRO A 201 12.45 -4.33 -2.36
N TYR A 202 13.25 -5.38 -2.14
CA TYR A 202 14.52 -5.60 -2.81
C TYR A 202 14.45 -5.43 -4.33
N TYR A 203 13.37 -5.87 -4.97
CA TYR A 203 13.21 -5.82 -6.43
C TYR A 203 12.44 -4.58 -6.93
N GLU A 204 12.00 -3.69 -6.05
CA GLU A 204 11.21 -2.50 -6.43
C GLU A 204 12.11 -1.35 -6.96
N THR A 205 12.87 -1.60 -8.03
CA THR A 205 13.95 -0.71 -8.49
C THR A 205 13.49 0.60 -9.13
N THR A 206 12.19 0.79 -9.34
CA THR A 206 11.62 2.04 -9.88
C THR A 206 11.47 3.12 -8.81
N VAL A 207 11.65 2.76 -7.53
CA VAL A 207 11.64 3.66 -6.37
C VAL A 207 12.96 3.58 -5.61
N SER A 208 13.12 4.41 -4.58
CA SER A 208 14.28 4.34 -3.68
C SER A 208 14.16 3.11 -2.79
N ASN A 209 14.66 1.96 -3.26
CA ASN A 209 14.51 0.66 -2.61
C ASN A 209 15.69 0.27 -1.69
N GLY A 210 16.49 1.23 -1.23
CA GLY A 210 17.55 0.95 -0.26
C GLY A 210 16.99 0.40 1.06
N ILE A 211 17.83 -0.31 1.84
CA ILE A 211 17.40 -0.99 3.08
C ILE A 211 16.64 -0.07 4.06
N ALA A 212 17.02 1.22 4.12
CA ALA A 212 16.35 2.21 4.97
C ALA A 212 14.86 2.40 4.64
N ASN A 213 14.45 2.10 3.40
CA ASN A 213 13.06 2.17 2.93
C ASN A 213 12.42 0.78 2.79
N GLY A 214 13.18 -0.30 2.99
CA GLY A 214 12.67 -1.66 2.74
C GLY A 214 11.43 -1.98 3.56
N ALA A 215 11.40 -1.60 4.84
CA ALA A 215 10.25 -1.82 5.70
C ALA A 215 9.03 -0.97 5.31
N SER A 216 9.21 0.31 4.98
CA SER A 216 8.08 1.16 4.57
C SER A 216 7.46 0.65 3.27
N LEU A 217 8.28 0.36 2.26
CA LEU A 217 7.83 -0.21 0.99
C LEU A 217 7.07 -1.52 1.19
N PHE A 218 7.58 -2.42 2.04
CA PHE A 218 6.88 -3.67 2.34
C PHE A 218 5.48 -3.43 2.93
N PHE A 219 5.37 -2.57 3.95
CA PHE A 219 4.09 -2.33 4.61
C PHE A 219 3.13 -1.49 3.76
N GLU A 220 3.63 -0.63 2.87
CA GLU A 220 2.84 0.05 1.84
C GLU A 220 2.22 -0.98 0.88
N SER A 221 3.04 -1.88 0.34
CA SER A 221 2.60 -2.99 -0.53
C SER A 221 1.59 -3.92 0.15
N TYR A 222 1.81 -4.24 1.45
CA TYR A 222 0.87 -5.03 2.24
C TYR A 222 -0.45 -4.30 2.45
N ASN A 223 -0.42 -3.03 2.84
CA ASN A 223 -1.63 -2.23 3.06
C ASN A 223 -2.42 -2.02 1.76
N ALA A 224 -1.74 -1.85 0.63
CA ALA A 224 -2.37 -1.76 -0.68
C ALA A 224 -3.12 -3.07 -1.02
N THR A 225 -2.50 -4.22 -0.74
CA THR A 225 -3.16 -5.53 -0.91
C THR A 225 -4.36 -5.69 0.03
N VAL A 226 -4.25 -5.27 1.30
CA VAL A 226 -5.37 -5.23 2.25
C VAL A 226 -6.51 -4.34 1.75
N GLY A 227 -6.18 -3.19 1.14
CA GLY A 227 -7.16 -2.23 0.61
C GLY A 227 -8.08 -2.83 -0.45
N VAL A 228 -7.59 -3.77 -1.26
CA VAL A 228 -8.38 -4.45 -2.30
C VAL A 228 -8.97 -5.79 -1.86
N ALA A 229 -8.61 -6.28 -0.67
CA ALA A 229 -9.00 -7.61 -0.19
C ALA A 229 -10.49 -7.76 0.16
N ASN A 230 -11.27 -6.67 0.15
CA ASN A 230 -12.71 -6.67 0.46
C ASN A 230 -13.04 -7.36 1.80
N GLY A 231 -12.21 -7.11 2.82
CA GLY A 231 -12.36 -7.70 4.16
C GLY A 231 -11.92 -9.17 4.28
N LYS A 232 -11.37 -9.77 3.21
CA LYS A 232 -10.74 -11.09 3.27
C LYS A 232 -9.38 -11.01 3.96
N ASP A 233 -8.95 -12.12 4.53
CA ASP A 233 -7.62 -12.20 5.16
C ASP A 233 -6.52 -11.99 4.10
N VAL A 234 -5.49 -11.21 4.44
CA VAL A 234 -4.26 -11.07 3.65
C VAL A 234 -3.11 -11.70 4.40
N TRP A 235 -2.49 -12.71 3.79
CA TRP A 235 -1.35 -13.44 4.33
C TRP A 235 -0.07 -13.01 3.62
N VAL A 236 1.06 -13.06 4.32
CA VAL A 236 2.38 -12.83 3.69
C VAL A 236 2.95 -14.19 3.34
N THR A 237 2.90 -14.54 2.05
CA THR A 237 3.30 -15.86 1.57
C THR A 237 4.76 -15.93 1.19
N GLU A 238 5.34 -14.80 0.80
CA GLU A 238 6.77 -14.64 0.63
C GLU A 238 7.22 -13.21 0.96
N THR A 239 8.33 -13.12 1.66
CA THR A 239 9.12 -11.90 1.76
C THR A 239 10.50 -12.25 2.33
N GLY A 240 11.48 -11.40 2.04
CA GLY A 240 12.83 -11.54 2.56
C GLY A 240 13.76 -10.48 1.98
N TRP A 241 14.99 -10.47 2.49
CA TRP A 241 16.08 -9.66 1.95
C TRP A 241 17.31 -10.53 1.79
N PRO A 242 17.95 -10.54 0.61
CA PRO A 242 19.04 -11.46 0.36
C PRO A 242 20.29 -11.05 1.15
N TYR A 243 20.97 -12.03 1.73
CA TYR A 243 22.23 -11.77 2.45
C TYR A 243 23.46 -11.77 1.52
N GLN A 244 23.32 -12.36 0.33
CA GLN A 244 24.31 -12.35 -0.75
C GLN A 244 23.62 -12.27 -2.12
N GLY A 245 24.35 -11.84 -3.14
CA GLY A 245 23.86 -11.70 -4.51
C GLY A 245 24.13 -10.33 -5.12
N PRO A 246 23.66 -10.09 -6.35
CA PRO A 246 23.82 -8.83 -7.05
C PRO A 246 22.91 -7.75 -6.45
N THR A 247 23.40 -6.51 -6.36
CA THR A 247 22.59 -5.34 -5.98
C THR A 247 21.47 -5.09 -7.00
N ALA A 248 20.25 -4.80 -6.51
CA ALA A 248 19.10 -4.42 -7.33
C ALA A 248 18.68 -2.96 -7.04
N GLY A 249 18.94 -2.03 -7.97
CA GLY A 249 18.73 -0.60 -7.73
C GLY A 249 19.62 -0.09 -6.59
N GLN A 250 19.01 0.39 -5.50
CA GLN A 250 19.68 0.80 -4.27
C GLN A 250 19.71 -0.32 -3.21
N ALA A 251 19.02 -1.44 -3.45
CA ALA A 251 18.96 -2.57 -2.54
C ALA A 251 20.23 -3.42 -2.64
N VAL A 252 21.04 -3.40 -1.57
CA VAL A 252 22.29 -4.17 -1.48
C VAL A 252 22.03 -5.46 -0.70
N ALA A 253 22.39 -6.61 -1.27
CA ALA A 253 22.41 -7.88 -0.56
C ALA A 253 23.59 -7.92 0.43
N SER A 254 23.30 -8.12 1.72
CA SER A 254 24.32 -8.26 2.76
C SER A 254 23.72 -8.86 4.03
N LEU A 255 24.54 -9.51 4.87
CA LEU A 255 24.11 -9.99 6.19
C LEU A 255 23.50 -8.86 7.05
N GLN A 256 24.10 -7.67 7.00
CA GLN A 256 23.61 -6.51 7.76
C GLN A 256 22.23 -6.05 7.29
N ASN A 257 22.01 -5.98 5.97
CA ASN A 257 20.72 -5.55 5.43
C ASN A 257 19.65 -6.64 5.63
N ALA A 258 20.02 -7.92 5.51
CA ALA A 258 19.12 -9.02 5.82
C ALA A 258 18.68 -9.01 7.30
N GLU A 259 19.60 -8.81 8.24
CA GLU A 259 19.25 -8.65 9.66
C GLU A 259 18.36 -7.42 9.89
N THR A 260 18.68 -6.29 9.27
CA THR A 260 17.88 -5.07 9.38
C THR A 260 16.44 -5.32 8.89
N TYR A 261 16.29 -5.93 7.72
CA TYR A 261 14.98 -6.25 7.17
C TYR A 261 14.20 -7.26 8.04
N TRP A 262 14.88 -8.27 8.59
CA TRP A 262 14.27 -9.19 9.55
C TRP A 262 13.72 -8.46 10.79
N GLN A 263 14.54 -7.60 11.40
CA GLN A 263 14.13 -6.85 12.60
C GLN A 263 12.99 -5.87 12.30
N ASP A 264 13.00 -5.23 11.13
CA ASP A 264 12.02 -4.20 10.78
C ASP A 264 10.73 -4.76 10.17
N VAL A 265 10.75 -5.96 9.59
CA VAL A 265 9.60 -6.58 8.91
C VAL A 265 9.17 -7.87 9.59
N ALA A 266 10.02 -8.89 9.64
CA ALA A 266 9.67 -10.20 10.21
C ALA A 266 9.14 -10.06 11.64
N CYS A 267 9.82 -9.29 12.48
CA CYS A 267 9.42 -9.10 13.88
C CYS A 267 8.08 -8.37 14.07
N ARG A 268 7.61 -7.63 13.07
CA ARG A 268 6.28 -7.01 13.06
C ARG A 268 5.19 -7.92 12.48
N LEU A 269 5.55 -8.81 11.56
CA LEU A 269 4.64 -9.78 10.97
C LEU A 269 4.37 -10.97 11.89
N LEU A 270 5.45 -11.58 12.40
CA LEU A 270 5.41 -12.87 13.07
C LEU A 270 4.57 -12.81 14.35
N GLY A 271 3.41 -13.48 14.31
CA GLY A 271 2.43 -13.54 15.40
C GLY A 271 1.21 -12.66 15.22
N ASN A 272 1.25 -11.74 14.26
CA ASN A 272 0.15 -10.84 13.95
C ASN A 272 -0.51 -11.21 12.62
N ILE A 273 0.28 -11.70 11.65
CA ILE A 273 -0.17 -12.10 10.32
C ILE A 273 0.39 -13.49 9.98
N ASN A 274 -0.41 -14.34 9.35
CA ASN A 274 0.07 -15.60 8.79
C ASN A 274 1.21 -15.32 7.80
N THR A 275 2.40 -15.84 8.12
CA THR A 275 3.64 -15.46 7.42
C THR A 275 4.48 -16.68 7.06
N TRP A 276 4.89 -16.78 5.80
CA TRP A 276 5.90 -17.71 5.33
C TRP A 276 7.10 -16.92 4.80
N TRP A 277 8.18 -16.93 5.57
CA TRP A 277 9.38 -16.19 5.24
C TRP A 277 10.15 -16.90 4.11
N PHE A 278 10.71 -16.14 3.18
CA PHE A 278 11.52 -16.68 2.09
C PHE A 278 13.00 -16.40 2.39
N THR A 279 13.84 -17.39 2.67
CA THR A 279 13.53 -18.80 2.97
C THR A 279 14.45 -19.33 4.09
N LEU A 280 14.24 -20.55 4.58
CA LEU A 280 15.09 -21.14 5.63
C LEU A 280 16.50 -21.46 5.11
N TYR A 281 16.58 -22.23 4.01
CA TYR A 281 17.80 -22.85 3.54
C TYR A 281 17.81 -22.93 2.00
N ASP A 282 18.75 -22.22 1.39
CA ASP A 282 18.93 -22.12 -0.07
C ASP A 282 20.43 -21.99 -0.42
N PRO A 283 21.26 -22.99 -0.09
CA PRO A 283 22.69 -22.91 -0.33
C PRO A 283 22.98 -22.67 -1.81
N GLN A 284 23.81 -21.67 -2.10
CA GLN A 284 24.22 -21.31 -3.45
C GLN A 284 25.59 -21.87 -3.79
N ALA A 285 25.82 -22.17 -5.06
CA ALA A 285 27.12 -22.66 -5.54
C ALA A 285 28.16 -21.54 -5.60
N SER A 286 27.71 -20.30 -5.79
CA SER A 286 28.54 -19.10 -5.84
C SER A 286 28.02 -18.00 -4.91
N THR A 287 28.93 -17.18 -4.38
CA THR A 287 28.58 -15.97 -3.62
C THR A 287 27.96 -14.87 -4.48
N SER A 288 28.05 -14.98 -5.81
CA SER A 288 27.39 -14.06 -6.75
C SER A 288 25.91 -14.40 -6.98
N GLU A 289 25.50 -15.62 -6.66
CA GLU A 289 24.10 -16.04 -6.75
C GLU A 289 23.32 -15.48 -5.56
N ILE A 290 22.08 -15.11 -5.84
CA ILE A 290 21.20 -14.53 -4.82
C ILE A 290 20.80 -15.59 -3.81
N SER A 291 20.83 -15.24 -2.52
CA SER A 291 20.40 -16.14 -1.45
C SER A 291 19.69 -15.38 -0.35
N PHE A 292 18.56 -15.94 0.08
CA PHE A 292 17.66 -15.41 1.10
C PHE A 292 17.68 -16.22 2.39
N GLY A 293 18.46 -17.31 2.44
CA GLY A 293 18.52 -18.26 3.55
C GLY A 293 18.84 -17.62 4.90
N LEU A 294 18.38 -18.28 5.96
CA LEU A 294 18.68 -17.90 7.34
C LEU A 294 19.85 -18.67 7.92
N VAL A 295 20.25 -19.78 7.31
CA VAL A 295 21.39 -20.61 7.72
C VAL A 295 22.36 -20.74 6.54
N GLY A 296 23.63 -21.02 6.82
CA GLY A 296 24.67 -21.14 5.80
C GLY A 296 24.56 -22.42 4.97
N SER A 297 25.66 -22.83 4.35
CA SER A 297 25.70 -24.03 3.48
C SER A 297 25.46 -25.37 4.20
N ASP A 298 25.47 -25.37 5.53
CA ASP A 298 25.00 -26.48 6.36
C ASP A 298 23.68 -26.08 7.00
N LEU A 299 22.62 -26.86 6.74
CA LEU A 299 21.29 -26.67 7.32
C LEU A 299 21.31 -26.53 8.85
N ASN A 300 22.26 -27.21 9.52
CA ASN A 300 22.37 -27.22 10.98
C ASN A 300 23.29 -26.12 11.54
N SER A 301 23.89 -25.28 10.68
CA SER A 301 24.68 -24.14 11.11
C SER A 301 23.86 -23.14 11.93
N ALA A 302 24.53 -22.34 12.76
CA ALA A 302 23.88 -21.24 13.46
C ALA A 302 23.25 -20.25 12.45
N PRO A 303 22.18 -19.53 12.83
CA PRO A 303 21.64 -18.47 11.98
C PRO A 303 22.72 -17.50 11.52
N LEU A 304 22.60 -17.05 10.28
CA LEU A 304 23.55 -16.14 9.64
C LEU A 304 23.58 -14.75 10.30
N TYR A 305 22.51 -14.38 10.99
CA TYR A 305 22.34 -13.13 11.74
C TYR A 305 21.36 -13.32 12.91
N ASP A 306 21.26 -12.34 13.81
CA ASP A 306 20.39 -12.43 15.00
C ASP A 306 18.91 -12.34 14.63
N LEU A 307 18.21 -13.47 14.81
CA LEU A 307 16.78 -13.59 14.54
C LEU A 307 15.90 -13.18 15.74
N THR A 308 16.51 -12.85 16.88
CA THR A 308 15.77 -12.45 18.09
C THR A 308 15.13 -11.09 17.90
N CYS A 309 13.82 -10.99 18.06
CA CYS A 309 13.11 -9.72 17.90
C CYS A 309 13.37 -8.77 19.08
N LYS A 310 14.21 -7.75 18.85
CA LYS A 310 14.72 -6.83 19.88
C LYS A 310 13.63 -5.94 20.51
N ASN A 311 12.54 -5.69 19.77
CA ASN A 311 11.39 -4.88 20.23
C ASN A 311 10.23 -5.73 20.80
N GLY A 312 10.51 -6.96 21.24
CA GLY A 312 9.63 -7.74 22.10
C GLY A 312 8.18 -7.86 21.63
N ASN A 313 7.91 -8.65 20.59
CA ASN A 313 6.59 -9.29 20.47
C ASN A 313 6.60 -10.59 21.29
N SER A 314 6.80 -10.45 22.60
CA SER A 314 6.77 -11.53 23.58
C SER A 314 5.33 -11.71 24.05
N GLN A 315 4.57 -12.65 23.48
CA GLN A 315 3.49 -13.29 24.22
C GLN A 315 3.46 -14.80 23.92
N GLY A 316 3.92 -15.55 24.93
CA GLY A 316 3.86 -16.99 25.05
C GLY A 316 3.98 -17.37 26.53
N SER A 317 2.85 -17.30 27.23
CA SER A 317 2.41 -18.05 28.43
C SER A 317 3.29 -18.12 29.69
N SER A 318 2.74 -17.64 30.82
CA SER A 318 2.31 -18.48 31.96
C SER A 318 1.73 -17.64 33.11
N ALA A 319 0.59 -18.09 33.64
CA ALA A 319 -0.10 -17.50 34.77
C ALA A 319 0.66 -17.68 36.09
N ALA A 320 0.69 -16.62 36.91
CA ALA A 320 0.81 -16.74 38.36
C ALA A 320 0.03 -15.58 39.03
N SER A 321 -1.09 -15.94 39.66
CA SER A 321 -1.81 -15.09 40.60
C SER A 321 -0.98 -14.87 41.86
N ALA A 322 -0.83 -13.63 42.32
CA ALA A 322 -0.95 -13.26 43.75
C ALA A 322 -0.68 -11.76 44.02
N SER A 323 -1.68 -11.14 44.64
CA SER A 323 -1.63 -10.09 45.68
C SER A 323 -0.75 -8.84 45.52
N THR A 324 -1.44 -7.70 45.52
CA THR A 324 -0.96 -6.39 45.95
C THR A 324 -0.27 -6.43 47.32
N PRO A 325 0.78 -5.62 47.50
CA PRO A 325 0.78 -4.71 48.63
C PRO A 325 1.18 -3.28 48.26
N SER A 326 0.79 -2.39 49.16
CA SER A 326 0.82 -0.94 49.09
C SER A 326 2.20 -0.35 49.44
N SER A 327 2.43 0.88 48.95
CA SER A 327 3.19 1.99 49.54
C SER A 327 4.70 2.18 49.29
N SER A 328 4.99 3.30 48.61
CA SER A 328 5.76 4.48 49.08
C SER A 328 7.14 4.81 48.51
N ALA A 329 7.25 6.10 48.13
CA ALA A 329 8.41 6.98 47.92
C ALA A 329 9.26 6.78 46.64
N ALA A 330 9.77 7.81 45.97
CA ALA A 330 9.55 9.25 45.87
C ALA A 330 10.39 9.72 44.65
N ALA A 331 9.86 10.61 43.82
CA ALA A 331 10.60 11.25 42.73
C ALA A 331 10.92 12.72 43.10
N PRO A 332 12.12 13.25 42.82
CA PRO A 332 12.47 14.62 43.15
C PRO A 332 11.89 15.63 42.15
N THR A 333 11.47 16.75 42.73
CA THR A 333 10.86 17.96 42.17
C THR A 333 11.83 18.88 41.43
N MET A 334 11.31 19.66 40.47
CA MET A 334 11.79 21.02 40.15
C MET A 334 10.61 22.01 40.03
N PRO A 335 10.84 23.30 40.32
CA PRO A 335 9.80 24.22 40.82
C PRO A 335 9.14 25.07 39.73
N THR A 336 7.91 25.48 40.02
CA THR A 336 7.14 26.51 39.32
C THR A 336 7.39 27.89 39.94
N SER A 337 7.57 28.91 39.10
CA SER A 337 7.27 30.30 39.48
C SER A 337 6.79 31.09 38.26
N VAL A 338 5.56 31.57 38.36
CA VAL A 338 4.86 32.47 37.43
C VAL A 338 5.27 33.92 37.72
N ALA A 339 5.40 34.74 36.67
CA ALA A 339 5.47 36.20 36.81
C ALA A 339 4.79 36.90 35.61
N ASP A 340 4.11 38.00 35.94
CA ASP A 340 3.17 38.81 35.15
C ASP A 340 3.67 39.34 33.79
N SER A 341 2.78 39.30 32.79
CA SER A 341 2.93 40.05 31.54
C SER A 341 2.33 41.46 31.67
N LYS A 342 3.17 42.49 31.56
CA LYS A 342 2.77 43.90 31.36
C LYS A 342 2.77 44.26 29.87
N THR A 343 1.74 44.99 29.47
CA THR A 343 1.40 45.44 28.12
C THR A 343 2.35 46.52 27.59
N LEU A 344 2.73 46.43 26.31
CA LEU A 344 3.42 47.48 25.53
C LEU A 344 2.42 48.16 24.59
N SER A 345 2.51 49.49 24.48
CA SER A 345 1.66 50.35 23.64
C SER A 345 2.43 50.87 22.42
N ILE A 346 1.82 50.81 21.23
CA ILE A 346 2.37 51.25 19.94
C ILE A 346 1.49 52.38 19.38
N GLU A 347 2.11 53.48 18.93
CA GLU A 347 1.46 54.59 18.20
C GLU A 347 1.82 54.54 16.70
N THR A 348 0.85 54.81 15.82
CA THR A 348 1.04 54.88 14.36
C THR A 348 0.34 56.10 13.76
N THR A 349 1.03 56.82 12.87
CA THR A 349 0.48 57.92 12.05
C THR A 349 0.58 57.60 10.55
N PRO A 350 -0.50 57.69 9.76
CA PRO A 350 -0.48 57.38 8.33
C PRO A 350 -0.14 58.60 7.46
N ASN A 351 0.61 58.39 6.36
CA ASN A 351 0.88 59.39 5.33
C ASN A 351 0.44 58.86 3.95
N ILE A 352 -0.34 59.63 3.19
CA ILE A 352 -0.93 59.20 1.90
C ILE A 352 -0.26 59.96 0.75
N LEU A 353 0.31 59.24 -0.23
CA LEU A 353 0.83 59.80 -1.48
C LEU A 353 -0.22 59.71 -2.60
N SER A 354 -0.39 60.79 -3.35
CA SER A 354 -1.37 60.98 -4.43
C SER A 354 -0.82 60.60 -5.82
N VAL A 355 -1.67 60.08 -6.71
CA VAL A 355 -1.35 59.73 -8.12
C VAL A 355 -2.35 60.41 -9.08
N PRO A 356 -1.96 60.84 -10.31
CA PRO A 356 -2.83 61.59 -11.23
C PRO A 356 -3.79 60.73 -12.09
N ALA A 357 -4.79 61.41 -12.67
CA ALA A 357 -5.98 60.86 -13.34
C ALA A 357 -5.75 60.08 -14.65
N ALA A 358 -6.60 59.07 -14.87
CA ALA A 358 -6.61 58.15 -16.01
C ALA A 358 -7.42 58.65 -17.22
N SER A 359 -7.06 58.17 -18.42
CA SER A 359 -7.91 58.18 -19.62
C SER A 359 -8.26 56.75 -20.03
N GLN A 360 -9.52 56.54 -20.38
CA GLN A 360 -10.24 55.26 -20.45
C GLN A 360 -9.92 54.39 -21.68
N THR A 361 -9.98 53.07 -21.51
CA THR A 361 -10.96 52.16 -22.16
C THR A 361 -10.95 50.74 -21.56
N GLY A 362 -12.13 50.25 -21.14
CA GLY A 362 -12.56 48.84 -21.30
C GLY A 362 -12.17 47.76 -20.27
N SER A 363 -13.11 47.44 -19.38
CA SER A 363 -13.37 46.14 -18.72
C SER A 363 -12.61 45.75 -17.43
N GLY A 364 -13.22 46.05 -16.28
CA GLY A 364 -13.52 45.08 -15.23
C GLY A 364 -12.39 44.38 -14.44
N LYS A 365 -11.29 45.05 -14.09
CA LYS A 365 -10.33 44.54 -13.09
C LYS A 365 -10.47 45.28 -11.76
N THR A 366 -10.60 44.53 -10.67
CA THR A 366 -10.44 45.02 -9.30
C THR A 366 -8.97 45.42 -9.08
N MET A 367 -8.71 46.67 -8.66
CA MET A 367 -7.38 47.07 -8.17
C MET A 367 -7.29 46.81 -6.67
N THR A 368 -6.35 45.97 -6.25
CA THR A 368 -5.92 45.88 -4.85
C THR A 368 -4.92 47.00 -4.58
N VAL A 369 -5.28 47.95 -3.71
CA VAL A 369 -4.36 48.99 -3.23
C VAL A 369 -3.70 48.49 -1.95
N TYR A 370 -2.37 48.36 -1.95
CA TYR A 370 -1.61 48.06 -0.75
C TYR A 370 -1.22 49.37 -0.07
N SER A 371 -1.54 49.52 1.22
CA SER A 371 -0.98 50.58 2.08
C SER A 371 0.10 49.95 2.95
N SER A 372 1.35 50.40 2.79
CA SER A 372 2.47 49.97 3.63
C SER A 372 2.68 50.96 4.77
N THR A 373 2.75 50.45 6.00
CA THR A 373 3.13 51.25 7.17
C THR A 373 4.54 50.87 7.57
N LEU A 374 5.46 51.84 7.61
CA LEU A 374 6.82 51.64 8.09
C LEU A 374 6.82 51.66 9.62
N VAL A 375 7.24 50.56 10.25
CA VAL A 375 7.47 50.50 11.70
C VAL A 375 8.98 50.51 11.95
N THR A 376 9.47 51.51 12.67
CA THR A 376 10.88 51.61 13.07
C THR A 376 11.01 51.36 14.56
N VAL A 377 11.61 50.23 14.94
CA VAL A 377 11.91 49.91 16.35
C VAL A 377 13.26 50.54 16.72
N THR A 378 13.26 51.49 17.66
CA THR A 378 14.43 52.33 17.96
C THR A 378 15.16 52.00 19.27
N SER A 379 14.79 50.94 20.00
CA SER A 379 15.61 50.49 21.15
C SER A 379 15.42 49.03 21.52
N CYS A 380 16.54 48.32 21.72
CA CYS A 380 16.62 46.98 22.30
C CYS A 380 17.57 47.04 23.51
N LEU A 381 17.11 46.71 24.72
CA LEU A 381 18.02 46.54 25.87
C LEU A 381 18.75 45.21 25.71
N GLY A 382 19.99 45.26 25.23
CA GLY A 382 20.87 44.08 25.03
C GLY A 382 21.65 44.05 23.71
N GLY A 383 21.42 45.00 22.79
CA GLY A 383 22.08 45.05 21.49
C GLY A 383 21.36 44.20 20.43
N CYS A 384 20.85 44.85 19.38
CA CYS A 384 20.24 44.17 18.24
C CYS A 384 21.31 43.84 17.18
N PRO A 385 21.42 42.59 16.69
CA PRO A 385 22.34 42.25 15.60
C PRO A 385 21.91 42.97 14.31
N GLU A 386 22.89 43.47 13.56
CA GLU A 386 22.67 44.24 12.34
C GLU A 386 21.83 43.48 11.30
N GLY A 387 20.72 44.09 10.89
CA GLY A 387 19.99 43.79 9.65
C GLY A 387 18.99 42.63 9.68
N ALA A 388 17.83 42.82 10.30
CA ALA A 388 16.65 41.99 10.02
C ALA A 388 15.40 42.87 9.82
N THR A 389 15.09 43.18 8.58
CA THR A 389 13.79 43.76 8.18
C THR A 389 12.79 42.61 8.07
N THR A 390 11.77 42.57 8.92
CA THR A 390 10.68 41.59 8.81
C THR A 390 9.38 42.31 8.46
N LEU A 391 8.75 41.88 7.36
CA LEU A 391 7.35 42.23 7.08
C LEU A 391 6.47 41.38 8.02
N ALA A 392 5.82 42.04 8.98
CA ALA A 392 4.72 41.43 9.70
C ALA A 392 3.44 41.68 8.90
N THR A 393 2.83 40.61 8.38
CA THR A 393 1.51 40.65 7.76
C THR A 393 0.52 40.07 8.78
N GLU A 394 -0.24 40.92 9.45
CA GLU A 394 -1.37 40.49 10.29
C GLU A 394 -2.66 40.56 9.46
N PRO A 395 -3.53 39.53 9.48
CA PRO A 395 -4.83 39.60 8.83
C PRO A 395 -5.78 40.48 9.64
N ALA A 396 -6.23 41.60 9.06
CA ALA A 396 -7.30 42.41 9.66
C ALA A 396 -8.64 41.64 9.63
N ALA A 397 -9.37 41.71 10.74
CA ALA A 397 -10.67 41.09 10.94
C ALA A 397 -11.68 41.49 9.85
N VAL A 398 -12.37 40.50 9.27
CA VAL A 398 -13.47 40.74 8.32
C VAL A 398 -14.78 40.84 9.11
N SER A 399 -15.29 42.05 9.20
CA SER A 399 -16.67 42.32 9.64
C SER A 399 -17.64 41.98 8.49
N THR A 400 -18.58 41.09 8.73
CA THR A 400 -19.65 40.75 7.78
C THR A 400 -20.69 41.87 7.69
N VAL A 401 -20.98 42.33 6.47
CA VAL A 401 -22.22 43.06 6.14
C VAL A 401 -22.83 42.38 4.90
N PRO A 402 -24.13 42.03 4.91
CA PRO A 402 -24.74 41.25 3.83
C PRO A 402 -25.03 42.15 2.62
N ALA A 403 -24.56 41.75 1.44
CA ALA A 403 -24.88 42.41 0.18
C ALA A 403 -25.84 41.54 -0.65
N ALA A 404 -26.88 42.22 -1.12
CA ALA A 404 -28.12 41.68 -1.66
C ALA A 404 -27.96 40.84 -2.93
N SER A 405 -28.88 39.86 -3.05
CA SER A 405 -29.17 39.11 -4.26
C SER A 405 -29.40 40.02 -5.47
N ALA A 406 -28.67 39.75 -6.55
CA ALA A 406 -29.02 40.17 -7.89
C ALA A 406 -29.00 38.93 -8.81
N THR A 407 -30.19 38.53 -9.24
CA THR A 407 -30.48 37.42 -10.15
C THR A 407 -30.23 37.79 -11.62
N ALA A 408 -29.54 36.93 -12.38
CA ALA A 408 -29.91 36.37 -13.71
C ALA A 408 -28.67 35.78 -14.45
N PRO A 409 -28.82 34.82 -15.40
CA PRO A 409 -29.92 33.90 -15.68
C PRO A 409 -29.55 32.42 -15.41
N ALA A 410 -30.56 31.57 -15.27
CA ALA A 410 -30.44 30.16 -14.94
C ALA A 410 -29.96 29.29 -16.14
N SER A 411 -28.91 28.49 -15.90
CA SER A 411 -28.78 27.16 -16.50
C SER A 411 -28.82 26.14 -15.36
N SER A 412 -29.86 25.33 -15.38
CA SER A 412 -30.19 24.29 -14.39
C SER A 412 -29.19 23.14 -14.43
N GLY A 413 -28.16 23.18 -13.58
CA GLY A 413 -27.34 22.03 -13.22
C GLY A 413 -27.01 22.11 -11.73
N SER A 414 -27.52 21.19 -10.93
CA SER A 414 -27.15 21.03 -9.53
C SER A 414 -25.76 20.38 -9.46
N ASN A 415 -24.78 21.04 -8.84
CA ASN A 415 -23.48 20.41 -8.57
C ASN A 415 -23.64 19.19 -7.68
N CYS A 416 -22.82 18.17 -7.90
CA CYS A 416 -22.81 17.02 -7.02
C CYS A 416 -22.08 17.34 -5.72
N PRO A 417 -22.45 16.67 -4.60
CA PRO A 417 -21.72 16.79 -3.34
C PRO A 417 -20.23 16.52 -3.56
N THR A 418 -19.40 17.23 -2.80
CA THR A 418 -17.95 16.99 -2.79
C THR A 418 -17.57 15.81 -1.91
N ASP A 419 -18.45 15.42 -0.98
CA ASP A 419 -18.28 14.21 -0.19
C ASP A 419 -18.53 12.94 -1.03
N LEU A 420 -17.94 11.83 -0.59
CA LEU A 420 -18.05 10.53 -1.26
C LEU A 420 -19.16 9.64 -0.68
N ASN A 421 -20.23 10.24 -0.10
CA ASN A 421 -21.34 9.45 0.46
C ASN A 421 -22.30 8.91 -0.62
N GLY A 422 -22.18 9.39 -1.86
CA GLY A 422 -23.01 9.02 -3.01
C GLY A 422 -22.32 8.09 -4.01
N GLN A 423 -22.81 8.07 -5.26
CA GLN A 423 -22.10 7.41 -6.36
C GLN A 423 -20.87 8.25 -6.72
N TYR A 424 -19.71 7.61 -6.84
CA TYR A 424 -18.49 8.27 -7.27
C TYR A 424 -17.60 7.29 -8.04
N GLU A 425 -16.71 7.85 -8.86
CA GLU A 425 -15.62 7.15 -9.53
C GLU A 425 -14.28 7.60 -8.95
N TYR A 426 -13.39 6.64 -8.77
CA TYR A 426 -11.98 6.86 -8.45
C TYR A 426 -11.14 6.74 -9.73
N PRO A 427 -9.89 7.24 -9.75
CA PRO A 427 -9.09 7.19 -10.96
C PRO A 427 -8.69 5.74 -11.28
N HIS A 428 -8.92 5.33 -12.52
CA HIS A 428 -8.57 4.00 -13.04
C HIS A 428 -7.18 3.98 -13.70
N LEU A 429 -6.55 5.15 -13.87
CA LEU A 429 -5.14 5.30 -14.24
C LEU A 429 -4.66 6.66 -13.71
N ILE A 430 -3.47 6.69 -13.11
CA ILE A 430 -2.75 7.92 -12.77
C ILE A 430 -1.40 7.87 -13.49
N VAL A 431 -1.10 8.88 -14.30
CA VAL A 431 0.15 8.95 -15.05
C VAL A 431 0.91 10.22 -14.67
N PRO A 432 2.09 10.11 -14.03
CA PRO A 432 2.95 11.26 -13.82
C PRO A 432 3.71 11.58 -15.11
N VAL A 433 3.78 12.86 -15.45
CA VAL A 433 4.53 13.37 -16.60
C VAL A 433 5.44 14.50 -16.16
N ASP A 434 6.68 14.49 -16.65
CA ASP A 434 7.72 15.41 -16.19
C ASP A 434 8.25 16.26 -17.35
N SER A 435 8.06 17.57 -17.25
CA SER A 435 8.57 18.54 -18.21
C SER A 435 10.10 18.58 -18.31
N GLN A 436 10.83 18.10 -17.29
CA GLN A 436 12.29 18.00 -17.33
C GLN A 436 12.80 16.76 -18.06
N ILE A 437 11.97 15.70 -18.18
CA ILE A 437 12.30 14.47 -18.89
C ILE A 437 11.15 14.12 -19.85
N PRO A 438 10.95 14.93 -20.90
CA PRO A 438 9.65 15.01 -21.57
C PRO A 438 9.27 13.78 -22.40
N GLU A 439 10.26 12.98 -22.79
CA GLU A 439 10.09 11.73 -23.56
C GLU A 439 9.86 10.50 -22.66
N LYS A 440 10.01 10.62 -21.33
CA LYS A 440 9.89 9.47 -20.43
C LYS A 440 8.42 9.17 -20.14
N ALA A 441 8.00 7.94 -20.44
CA ALA A 441 6.79 7.35 -19.91
C ALA A 441 7.11 6.78 -18.53
N TYR A 442 6.43 7.28 -17.50
CA TYR A 442 6.60 6.78 -16.14
C TYR A 442 5.71 5.57 -15.82
N GLY A 443 4.75 5.25 -16.70
CA GLY A 443 3.78 4.21 -16.45
C GLY A 443 2.68 4.68 -15.49
N THR A 444 1.98 3.69 -14.94
CA THR A 444 0.97 3.92 -13.91
C THR A 444 1.61 4.33 -12.57
N SER A 445 0.89 5.12 -11.80
CA SER A 445 1.21 5.55 -10.44
C SER A 445 0.00 5.33 -9.54
N TYR A 446 0.23 5.20 -8.24
CA TYR A 446 -0.82 5.30 -7.21
C TYR A 446 -0.81 6.66 -6.52
N ASN A 447 0.25 7.44 -6.72
CA ASN A 447 0.40 8.76 -6.14
C ASN A 447 0.01 9.84 -7.14
N GLY A 448 -0.73 10.85 -6.67
CA GLY A 448 -0.77 12.15 -7.32
C GLY A 448 0.48 12.94 -6.94
N THR A 449 1.29 13.32 -7.92
CA THR A 449 2.46 14.19 -7.73
C THR A 449 2.29 15.45 -8.59
N ILE A 450 2.25 16.60 -7.93
CA ILE A 450 2.03 17.91 -8.53
C ILE A 450 3.12 18.84 -8.00
N ASN A 451 4.11 19.14 -8.84
CA ASN A 451 5.17 20.08 -8.52
C ASN A 451 5.49 20.96 -9.74
N PRO A 452 6.44 21.92 -9.68
CA PRO A 452 6.69 22.82 -10.81
C PRO A 452 7.09 22.15 -12.13
N THR A 453 7.53 20.89 -12.10
CA THR A 453 7.96 20.16 -13.31
C THR A 453 7.12 18.94 -13.60
N VAL A 454 6.55 18.31 -12.57
CA VAL A 454 5.72 17.10 -12.67
C VAL A 454 4.24 17.45 -12.53
N SER A 455 3.43 16.99 -13.48
CA SER A 455 1.97 16.95 -13.35
C SER A 455 1.48 15.49 -13.31
N SER A 456 0.28 15.28 -12.79
CA SER A 456 -0.37 13.96 -12.75
C SER A 456 -1.65 13.99 -13.54
N ILE A 457 -1.81 13.04 -14.46
CA ILE A 457 -3.00 12.87 -15.28
C ILE A 457 -3.85 11.74 -14.70
N PHE A 458 -5.13 12.01 -14.45
CA PHE A 458 -6.07 11.06 -13.85
C PHE A 458 -7.12 10.67 -14.89
N ASN A 459 -7.24 9.38 -15.21
CA ASN A 459 -8.33 8.84 -16.01
C ASN A 459 -9.45 8.30 -15.12
N PHE A 460 -10.70 8.53 -15.52
CA PHE A 460 -11.88 7.98 -14.87
C PHE A 460 -12.75 7.26 -15.90
N ASP A 461 -13.23 6.06 -15.55
CA ASP A 461 -14.20 5.32 -16.34
C ASP A 461 -15.60 5.66 -15.89
N ILE A 462 -16.31 6.50 -16.64
CA ILE A 462 -17.66 6.92 -16.29
C ILE A 462 -18.65 5.83 -16.73
N PRO A 463 -19.42 5.22 -15.82
CA PRO A 463 -20.24 4.07 -16.16
C PRO A 463 -21.41 4.49 -17.09
N PRO A 464 -21.90 3.59 -17.96
CA PRO A 464 -23.08 3.85 -18.79
C PRO A 464 -24.33 4.22 -17.98
N SER A 465 -24.41 3.78 -16.71
CA SER A 465 -25.49 4.11 -15.78
C SER A 465 -25.50 5.58 -15.32
N ALA A 466 -24.47 6.35 -15.65
CA ALA A 466 -24.40 7.79 -15.42
C ALA A 466 -25.06 8.62 -16.56
N ALA A 467 -25.66 7.96 -17.56
CA ALA A 467 -26.33 8.66 -18.66
C ALA A 467 -27.43 9.60 -18.15
N GLY A 468 -27.39 10.86 -18.58
CA GLY A 468 -28.32 11.91 -18.15
C GLY A 468 -28.12 12.41 -16.71
N LYS A 469 -27.02 12.02 -16.04
CA LYS A 469 -26.61 12.55 -14.74
C LYS A 469 -25.53 13.62 -14.90
N THR A 470 -25.28 14.33 -13.81
CA THR A 470 -24.19 15.30 -13.62
C THR A 470 -23.00 14.60 -12.96
N CYS A 471 -21.81 14.91 -13.44
CA CYS A 471 -20.54 14.46 -12.92
C CYS A 471 -19.76 15.68 -12.43
N SER A 472 -19.29 15.64 -11.18
CA SER A 472 -18.45 16.68 -10.60
C SER A 472 -17.05 16.13 -10.32
N LEU A 473 -16.02 16.72 -10.94
CA LEU A 473 -14.64 16.42 -10.57
C LEU A 473 -14.31 17.17 -9.28
N VAL A 474 -13.84 16.46 -8.27
CA VAL A 474 -13.50 17.00 -6.96
C VAL A 474 -12.08 16.62 -6.59
N PHE A 475 -11.41 17.49 -5.83
CA PHE A 475 -10.11 17.22 -5.22
C PHE A 475 -10.27 17.32 -3.70
N LEU A 476 -10.04 16.20 -3.01
CA LEU A 476 -10.18 16.09 -1.56
C LEU A 476 -8.79 16.15 -0.93
N PHE A 477 -8.61 17.07 0.03
CA PHE A 477 -7.32 17.28 0.67
C PHE A 477 -7.50 17.38 2.19
N PRO A 478 -7.68 16.23 2.89
CA PRO A 478 -7.88 16.20 4.33
C PRO A 478 -6.61 16.59 5.10
N SER A 479 -6.72 16.82 6.41
CA SER A 479 -5.53 17.05 7.22
C SER A 479 -4.77 15.72 7.41
N GLN A 480 -3.43 15.77 7.48
CA GLN A 480 -2.59 14.58 7.67
C GLN A 480 -3.03 13.69 8.85
N LYS A 481 -3.56 14.29 9.93
CA LYS A 481 -4.06 13.58 11.12
C LYS A 481 -5.33 12.76 10.88
N ASP A 482 -6.08 13.07 9.83
CA ASP A 482 -7.34 12.41 9.48
C ASP A 482 -7.09 11.22 8.53
N LEU A 483 -5.88 11.12 7.96
CA LEU A 483 -5.44 10.00 7.14
C LEU A 483 -4.92 8.84 8.00
N GLN A 484 -5.30 7.62 7.64
CA GLN A 484 -4.84 6.40 8.33
C GLN A 484 -4.05 5.48 7.41
N THR A 485 -4.47 5.36 6.15
CA THR A 485 -3.89 4.48 5.14
C THR A 485 -3.17 5.24 4.03
N SER A 486 -3.18 6.57 4.08
CA SER A 486 -2.48 7.46 3.16
C SER A 486 -1.66 8.51 3.90
N ALA A 487 -0.75 9.17 3.19
CA ALA A 487 -0.01 10.32 3.65
C ALA A 487 0.32 11.24 2.49
N TYR A 488 0.68 12.49 2.80
CA TYR A 488 1.15 13.43 1.79
C TYR A 488 2.39 14.20 2.26
N THR A 489 3.19 14.63 1.28
CA THR A 489 4.15 15.70 1.43
C THR A 489 3.57 16.97 0.80
N PHE A 490 3.65 18.10 1.50
CA PHE A 490 3.10 19.37 1.01
C PHE A 490 3.95 20.53 1.49
N ASN A 491 4.33 21.42 0.56
CA ASN A 491 5.19 22.56 0.87
C ASN A 491 4.47 23.81 1.40
N GLY A 492 3.14 23.77 1.56
CA GLY A 492 2.35 24.88 2.10
C GLY A 492 2.10 26.03 1.12
N LYS A 493 2.33 25.84 -0.19
CA LYS A 493 2.29 26.93 -1.19
C LYS A 493 1.49 26.55 -2.42
N GLY A 494 1.07 27.58 -3.14
CA GLY A 494 0.50 27.43 -4.48
C GLY A 494 -0.82 26.69 -4.49
N GLY A 495 -1.22 26.30 -5.69
CA GLY A 495 -2.50 25.64 -5.98
C GLY A 495 -2.43 24.77 -7.22
N ILE A 496 -3.57 24.26 -7.65
CA ILE A 496 -3.66 23.26 -8.74
C ILE A 496 -4.40 23.87 -9.93
N LYS A 497 -3.79 23.79 -11.12
CA LYS A 497 -4.49 24.00 -12.39
C LYS A 497 -4.89 22.65 -12.95
N VAL A 498 -6.18 22.48 -13.19
CA VAL A 498 -6.74 21.25 -13.76
C VAL A 498 -7.23 21.51 -15.18
N SER A 499 -6.76 20.71 -16.13
CA SER A 499 -7.20 20.77 -17.53
C SER A 499 -7.89 19.46 -17.90
N GLU A 500 -9.13 19.52 -18.37
CA GLU A 500 -9.75 18.37 -19.00
C GLU A 500 -9.09 18.12 -20.37
N LEU A 501 -8.90 16.85 -20.71
CA LEU A 501 -8.20 16.43 -21.92
C LEU A 501 -9.16 15.88 -22.96
N THR A 502 -8.81 16.02 -24.24
CA THR A 502 -9.63 15.57 -25.39
C THR A 502 -9.63 14.04 -25.58
N ALA A 503 -8.68 13.34 -24.96
CA ALA A 503 -8.60 11.88 -24.96
C ALA A 503 -7.98 11.37 -23.64
N PRO A 504 -8.23 10.10 -23.27
CA PRO A 504 -7.58 9.48 -22.12
C PRO A 504 -6.06 9.40 -22.25
N ALA A 505 -5.37 9.48 -21.11
CA ALA A 505 -3.96 9.07 -21.06
C ALA A 505 -3.81 7.55 -21.15
N THR A 506 -2.61 7.09 -21.45
CA THR A 506 -2.20 5.68 -21.41
C THR A 506 -0.98 5.54 -20.51
N GLU A 507 -0.61 4.32 -20.13
CA GLU A 507 0.65 4.08 -19.40
C GLU A 507 1.89 4.59 -20.14
N GLN A 508 1.79 4.76 -21.47
CA GLN A 508 2.86 5.28 -22.31
C GLN A 508 2.80 6.79 -22.56
N THR A 509 1.86 7.48 -21.90
CA THR A 509 1.80 8.94 -21.98
C THR A 509 3.02 9.54 -21.30
N THR A 510 3.70 10.40 -22.04
CA THR A 510 4.86 11.21 -21.65
C THR A 510 4.44 12.67 -21.58
N TYR A 511 5.31 13.56 -21.10
CA TYR A 511 5.02 15.00 -21.14
C TYR A 511 4.83 15.53 -22.57
N GLU A 512 5.56 14.99 -23.54
CA GLU A 512 5.42 15.35 -24.96
C GLU A 512 4.14 14.83 -25.60
N THR A 513 3.56 13.76 -25.05
CA THR A 513 2.42 13.05 -25.64
C THR A 513 1.15 13.17 -24.81
N ILE A 514 1.10 14.14 -23.88
CA ILE A 514 -0.12 14.49 -23.15
C ILE A 514 -1.23 14.81 -24.17
N PRO A 515 -2.40 14.17 -24.08
CA PRO A 515 -3.54 14.53 -24.93
C PRO A 515 -3.88 16.03 -24.81
N ALA A 516 -4.26 16.66 -25.92
CA ALA A 516 -4.55 18.09 -25.93
C ALA A 516 -5.69 18.45 -24.97
N SER A 517 -5.62 19.61 -24.31
CA SER A 517 -6.73 20.09 -23.48
C SER A 517 -8.00 20.29 -24.30
N SER A 518 -9.16 19.95 -23.74
CA SER A 518 -10.49 20.19 -24.33
C SER A 518 -10.86 21.67 -24.37
N GLY A 519 -10.08 22.54 -23.71
CA GLY A 519 -10.38 23.95 -23.49
C GLY A 519 -11.05 24.22 -22.14
N ASN A 520 -11.53 23.18 -21.45
CA ASN A 520 -12.04 23.29 -20.09
C ASN A 520 -10.86 23.25 -19.10
N VAL A 521 -10.55 24.42 -18.52
CA VAL A 521 -9.46 24.60 -17.56
C VAL A 521 -9.99 25.32 -16.34
N GLN A 522 -9.66 24.79 -15.15
CA GLN A 522 -9.98 25.41 -13.86
C GLN A 522 -8.71 25.56 -13.04
N THR A 523 -8.69 26.54 -12.15
CA THR A 523 -7.53 26.80 -11.29
C THR A 523 -8.00 27.03 -9.87
N ILE A 524 -7.53 26.16 -8.97
CA ILE A 524 -7.62 26.36 -7.53
C ILE A 524 -6.39 27.19 -7.16
N ALA A 525 -6.58 28.47 -6.88
CA ALA A 525 -5.48 29.41 -6.66
C ALA A 525 -4.56 29.01 -5.49
N SER A 526 -5.12 28.38 -4.45
CA SER A 526 -4.34 27.77 -3.39
C SER A 526 -5.04 26.56 -2.77
N VAL A 527 -4.27 25.51 -2.49
CA VAL A 527 -4.74 24.31 -1.79
C VAL A 527 -4.19 24.26 -0.37
N ALA A 528 -4.97 23.73 0.57
CA ALA A 528 -4.57 23.55 1.96
C ALA A 528 -5.23 22.28 2.55
N PRO A 529 -4.53 21.54 3.43
CA PRO A 529 -5.11 20.40 4.12
C PRO A 529 -6.36 20.77 4.93
N GLY A 530 -7.28 19.82 5.04
CA GLY A 530 -8.60 19.98 5.69
C GLY A 530 -9.68 20.58 4.78
N ASN A 531 -9.49 20.60 3.46
CA ASN A 531 -10.43 21.20 2.51
C ASN A 531 -10.85 20.21 1.41
N GLU A 532 -12.00 20.51 0.80
CA GLU A 532 -12.52 19.83 -0.37
C GLU A 532 -12.73 20.88 -1.47
N TYR A 533 -12.38 20.53 -2.70
CA TYR A 533 -12.41 21.46 -3.83
C TYR A 533 -13.25 20.88 -4.96
N LEU A 534 -14.34 21.57 -5.32
CA LEU A 534 -15.04 21.32 -6.57
C LEU A 534 -14.23 21.92 -7.73
N VAL A 535 -13.88 21.10 -8.72
CA VAL A 535 -13.07 21.51 -9.88
C VAL A 535 -13.98 21.78 -11.08
N PHE A 536 -14.71 20.76 -11.54
CA PHE A 536 -15.67 20.85 -12.64
C PHE A 536 -17.01 20.26 -12.23
N SER A 537 -18.08 20.67 -12.91
CA SER A 537 -19.41 20.06 -12.80
C SER A 537 -20.12 20.22 -14.13
N HIS A 538 -20.41 19.10 -14.79
CA HIS A 538 -21.09 19.06 -16.09
C HIS A 538 -21.82 17.73 -16.29
N GLU A 539 -22.54 17.56 -17.40
CA GLU A 539 -23.16 16.28 -17.75
C GLU A 539 -22.11 15.16 -17.84
N CYS A 540 -22.43 13.98 -17.32
CA CYS A 540 -21.54 12.84 -17.34
C CYS A 540 -21.26 12.34 -18.77
N GLY A 541 -20.00 12.11 -19.10
CA GLY A 541 -19.58 11.35 -20.29
C GLY A 541 -19.88 9.87 -20.14
N ALA A 542 -21.15 9.48 -20.03
CA ALA A 542 -21.55 8.12 -19.68
C ALA A 542 -21.01 7.06 -20.66
N GLY A 543 -20.41 6.01 -20.13
CA GLY A 543 -19.75 4.95 -20.90
C GLY A 543 -18.42 5.36 -21.54
N GLN A 544 -17.87 6.53 -21.17
CA GLN A 544 -16.60 7.02 -21.69
C GLN A 544 -15.53 7.03 -20.59
N ARG A 545 -14.28 6.85 -21.02
CA ARG A 545 -13.11 7.18 -20.22
C ARG A 545 -12.79 8.66 -20.44
N VAL A 546 -12.69 9.43 -19.36
CA VAL A 546 -12.34 10.85 -19.37
C VAL A 546 -11.00 11.07 -18.65
N ALA A 547 -10.31 12.17 -18.92
CA ALA A 547 -8.99 12.44 -18.34
C ALA A 547 -8.77 13.90 -17.95
N PHE A 548 -8.04 14.11 -16.86
CA PHE A 548 -7.75 15.43 -16.31
C PHE A 548 -6.27 15.54 -15.90
N ASP A 549 -5.57 16.56 -16.40
CA ASP A 549 -4.19 16.89 -16.03
C ASP A 549 -4.16 17.89 -14.87
N PHE A 550 -3.53 17.49 -13.75
CA PHE A 550 -3.36 18.30 -12.54
C PHE A 550 -1.92 18.82 -12.48
N SER A 551 -1.75 20.13 -12.68
CA SER A 551 -0.44 20.78 -12.75
C SER A 551 -0.27 21.86 -11.69
N SER A 552 0.98 22.10 -11.29
CA SER A 552 1.32 23.06 -10.25
C SER A 552 1.10 24.51 -10.68
N THR A 553 0.59 25.32 -9.76
CA THR A 553 0.59 26.79 -9.84
C THR A 553 1.16 27.38 -8.56
N GLY A 554 1.77 28.56 -8.63
CA GLY A 554 2.29 29.25 -7.45
C GLY A 554 3.39 28.50 -6.69
N GLY A 555 4.08 27.56 -7.36
CA GLY A 555 5.15 26.76 -6.75
C GLY A 555 4.66 25.66 -5.82
N LEU A 556 3.42 25.18 -6.00
CA LEU A 556 2.92 23.98 -5.31
C LEU A 556 3.89 22.83 -5.51
N ASP A 557 4.19 22.13 -4.41
CA ASP A 557 4.86 20.83 -4.39
C ASP A 557 4.07 19.95 -3.42
N LEU A 558 3.35 18.99 -4.00
CA LEU A 558 2.41 18.11 -3.33
C LEU A 558 2.55 16.71 -3.91
N SER A 559 2.78 15.73 -3.06
CA SER A 559 2.70 14.31 -3.41
C SER A 559 1.83 13.60 -2.37
N TYR A 560 0.89 12.77 -2.81
CA TYR A 560 -0.01 12.01 -1.95
C TYR A 560 -0.35 10.66 -2.58
N PHE A 561 -0.61 9.65 -1.77
CA PHE A 561 -1.20 8.38 -2.22
C PHE A 561 -2.71 8.54 -2.39
N GLN A 562 -3.25 8.29 -3.59
CA GLN A 562 -4.68 8.38 -3.88
C GLN A 562 -5.42 7.30 -3.09
N ASP A 563 -6.27 7.69 -2.15
CA ASP A 563 -6.89 6.74 -1.21
C ASP A 563 -8.25 7.23 -0.72
N TYR A 564 -9.17 6.28 -0.56
CA TYR A 564 -10.51 6.51 -0.02
C TYR A 564 -10.56 6.37 1.52
N ASN A 565 -9.70 5.55 2.11
CA ASN A 565 -9.88 5.07 3.49
C ASN A 565 -9.25 5.95 4.57
N PRO A 566 -9.87 6.02 5.76
CA PRO A 566 -11.29 6.39 5.98
C PRO A 566 -11.57 7.88 5.70
N SER A 567 -10.53 8.69 5.43
CA SER A 567 -10.66 10.07 4.98
C SER A 567 -10.09 10.17 3.56
N PRO A 568 -10.92 10.41 2.54
CA PRO A 568 -10.45 10.34 1.17
C PRO A 568 -9.50 11.51 0.83
N ILE A 569 -8.44 11.20 0.09
CA ILE A 569 -7.48 12.16 -0.45
C ILE A 569 -7.27 11.90 -1.94
N GLY A 570 -7.32 12.97 -2.73
CA GLY A 570 -7.04 12.95 -4.16
C GLY A 570 -8.21 13.32 -5.04
N ALA A 571 -8.14 12.92 -6.31
CA ALA A 571 -9.12 13.28 -7.32
C ALA A 571 -10.23 12.23 -7.43
N TYR A 572 -11.49 12.66 -7.48
CA TYR A 572 -12.66 11.80 -7.61
C TYR A 572 -13.68 12.44 -8.55
N VAL A 573 -14.54 11.64 -9.18
CA VAL A 573 -15.72 12.13 -9.90
C VAL A 573 -16.96 11.72 -9.13
N THR A 574 -17.69 12.67 -8.53
CA THR A 574 -18.97 12.37 -7.88
C THR A 574 -20.14 12.48 -8.87
N VAL A 575 -21.16 11.64 -8.70
CA VAL A 575 -22.27 11.49 -9.64
C VAL A 575 -23.61 11.74 -8.95
N CYS A 576 -24.42 12.60 -9.57
CA CYS A 576 -25.77 12.96 -9.17
C CYS A 576 -26.58 13.33 -10.43
#